data_AF-A0A2V7ICQ6-F1
#
_entry.id   AF-A0A2V7ICQ6-F1
#
_cell.length_a   1.000
_cell.length_b   1.000
_cell.length_c   1.000
_cell.angle_alpha   90.00
_cell.angle_beta   90.00
_cell.angle_gamma   90.00
#
_symmetry.space_group_name_H-M   'P 1'
#
loop_
_entity.id
_entity.type
_entity.pdbx_description
1 polymer ?
#
loop_
_entity_poly.entity_id
_entity_poly.type
_entity_poly.pdbx_seq_one_letter_code
_entity_poly.pdbx_strand_id
1 'polypeptide(L)'
;MKAERGWHRSVTGIARRTFEAAFEDNIPFLASALSFDLLLTIIPFVALLLATVGYLVQHQITTQQVELHELLARLLPSTEGGVPDKAFTQVESALASVVRQRVRLTAVGLPLFLWFSTRLFGGLRAALNEVFDTDERRSWPVAKLLDLAMVLGTGALLVLGALVATWEA
;
A
#
# COMPACT_ATOMS: atom_id res chain seq x y z
N MET A 1 -46.88 15.27 -5.16
CA MET A 1 -45.90 15.30 -6.27
C MET A 1 -45.05 16.54 -6.12
N LYS A 2 -43.85 16.43 -5.54
CA LYS A 2 -42.94 17.59 -5.37
C LYS A 2 -42.23 17.80 -6.71
N ALA A 3 -42.39 18.99 -7.29
CA ALA A 3 -41.85 19.31 -8.61
C ALA A 3 -40.33 19.12 -8.65
N GLU A 4 -39.87 18.15 -9.44
CA GLU A 4 -38.47 17.97 -9.84
C GLU A 4 -38.05 19.15 -10.71
N ARG A 5 -37.74 20.28 -10.07
CA ARG A 5 -37.12 21.42 -10.76
C ARG A 5 -35.66 21.06 -11.06
N GLY A 6 -35.43 20.61 -12.29
CA GLY A 6 -34.15 20.68 -13.02
C GLY A 6 -32.88 20.51 -12.18
N TRP A 7 -32.74 19.37 -11.50
CA TRP A 7 -31.54 19.02 -10.73
C TRP A 7 -30.23 19.18 -11.56
N HIS A 8 -30.31 18.89 -12.86
CA HIS A 8 -29.24 19.01 -13.84
C HIS A 8 -28.84 20.45 -14.22
N ARG A 9 -29.58 21.48 -13.76
CA ARG A 9 -29.33 22.88 -14.15
C ARG A 9 -28.40 23.64 -13.21
N SER A 10 -28.03 23.06 -12.06
CA SER A 10 -27.15 23.69 -11.08
C SER A 10 -26.12 22.69 -10.55
N VAL A 11 -24.87 23.13 -10.40
CA VAL A 11 -23.78 22.36 -9.77
C VAL A 11 -24.15 21.94 -8.35
N THR A 12 -24.85 22.81 -7.59
CA THR A 12 -25.34 22.49 -6.24
C THR A 12 -26.45 21.46 -6.24
N GLY A 13 -27.24 21.45 -7.32
CA GLY A 13 -28.17 20.37 -7.61
C GLY A 13 -27.35 19.09 -7.68
N ILE A 14 -26.48 18.98 -8.69
CA ILE A 14 -25.68 17.77 -8.98
C ILE A 14 -25.05 17.19 -7.72
N ALA A 15 -24.29 18.02 -6.99
CA ALA A 15 -23.64 17.61 -5.75
C ALA A 15 -24.62 17.03 -4.71
N ARG A 16 -25.79 17.65 -4.52
CA ARG A 16 -26.79 17.19 -3.54
C ARG A 16 -27.32 15.80 -3.87
N ARG A 17 -27.72 15.53 -5.11
CA ARG A 17 -28.25 14.21 -5.50
C ARG A 17 -27.16 13.17 -5.52
N THR A 18 -25.92 13.50 -5.89
CA THR A 18 -24.79 12.58 -5.75
C THR A 18 -24.60 12.18 -4.29
N PHE A 19 -24.74 13.13 -3.36
CA PHE A 19 -24.69 12.83 -1.93
C PHE A 19 -25.87 11.98 -1.48
N GLU A 20 -27.10 12.33 -1.88
CA GLU A 20 -28.31 11.55 -1.56
C GLU A 20 -28.20 10.11 -2.11
N ALA A 21 -27.78 9.94 -3.37
CA ALA A 21 -27.53 8.64 -4.00
C ALA A 21 -26.44 7.86 -3.25
N ALA A 22 -25.35 8.52 -2.83
CA ALA A 22 -24.30 7.85 -2.07
C ALA A 22 -24.78 7.29 -0.72
N PHE A 23 -25.75 7.93 -0.08
CA PHE A 23 -26.38 7.41 1.14
C PHE A 23 -27.42 6.32 0.84
N GLU A 24 -28.16 6.43 -0.26
CA GLU A 24 -29.09 5.38 -0.73
C GLU A 24 -28.34 4.07 -1.02
N ASP A 25 -27.17 4.15 -1.67
CA ASP A 25 -26.36 3.00 -2.10
C ASP A 25 -25.37 2.52 -1.02
N ASN A 26 -25.54 2.95 0.24
CA ASN A 26 -24.68 2.60 1.37
C ASN A 26 -23.15 2.80 1.12
N ILE A 27 -22.77 3.73 0.23
CA ILE A 27 -21.37 3.98 -0.14
C ILE A 27 -20.49 4.26 1.09
N PRO A 28 -20.91 5.04 2.11
CA PRO A 28 -20.10 5.25 3.31
C PRO A 28 -19.75 3.95 4.05
N PHE A 29 -20.67 2.98 4.07
CA PHE A 29 -20.43 1.68 4.68
C PHE A 29 -19.40 0.87 3.88
N LEU A 30 -19.57 0.79 2.56
CA LEU A 30 -18.59 0.17 1.65
C LEU A 30 -17.20 0.82 1.78
N ALA A 31 -17.15 2.16 1.84
CA ALA A 31 -15.92 2.91 2.01
C ALA A 31 -15.24 2.62 3.36
N SER A 32 -16.02 2.46 4.43
CA SER A 32 -15.49 2.06 5.74
C SER A 32 -14.90 0.65 5.73
N ALA A 33 -15.54 -0.30 5.05
CA ALA A 33 -15.05 -1.67 4.89
C ALA A 33 -13.74 -1.69 4.11
N LEU A 34 -13.67 -0.93 3.02
CA LEU A 34 -12.46 -0.74 2.22
C LEU A 34 -11.32 -0.09 3.02
N SER A 35 -11.62 0.93 3.81
CA SER A 35 -10.63 1.60 4.66
C SER A 35 -10.05 0.63 5.69
N PHE A 36 -10.91 -0.21 6.28
CA PHE A 36 -10.47 -1.25 7.21
C PHE A 36 -9.59 -2.30 6.51
N ASP A 37 -9.99 -2.80 5.34
CA ASP A 37 -9.19 -3.76 4.57
C ASP A 37 -7.84 -3.14 4.15
N LEU A 38 -7.80 -1.85 3.84
CA LEU A 38 -6.56 -1.12 3.54
C LEU A 38 -5.65 -1.05 4.77
N LEU A 39 -6.18 -0.68 5.94
CA LEU A 39 -5.42 -0.64 7.19
C LEU A 39 -4.82 -2.00 7.54
N LEU A 40 -5.57 -3.07 7.35
CA LEU A 40 -5.08 -4.44 7.55
C LEU A 40 -3.97 -4.82 6.56
N THR A 41 -4.07 -4.35 5.31
CA THR A 41 -3.07 -4.62 4.26
C THR A 41 -1.77 -3.84 4.48
N ILE A 42 -1.84 -2.66 5.11
CA ILE A 42 -0.65 -1.84 5.41
C ILE A 42 0.35 -2.57 6.30
N ILE A 43 -0.10 -3.38 7.26
CA ILE A 43 0.78 -4.08 8.20
C ILE A 43 1.76 -5.03 7.48
N PRO A 44 1.30 -6.02 6.69
CA PRO A 44 2.21 -6.90 5.95
C PRO A 44 2.94 -6.16 4.83
N PHE A 45 2.36 -5.09 4.25
CA PHE A 45 3.05 -4.26 3.28
C PHE A 45 4.29 -3.57 3.87
N VAL A 46 4.17 -2.96 5.06
CA VAL A 46 5.30 -2.35 5.78
C VAL A 46 6.35 -3.41 6.13
N ALA A 47 5.93 -4.61 6.55
CA ALA A 47 6.87 -5.69 6.82
C ALA A 47 7.69 -6.09 5.57
N LEU A 48 7.05 -6.15 4.40
CA LEU A 48 7.72 -6.40 3.13
C LEU A 48 8.63 -5.25 2.70
N LEU A 49 8.21 -4.01 2.93
CA LEU A 49 9.02 -2.82 2.65
C LEU A 49 10.30 -2.84 3.50
N LEU A 50 10.18 -3.11 4.81
CA LEU A 50 11.33 -3.27 5.70
C LEU A 50 12.23 -4.43 5.27
N ALA A 51 11.67 -5.58 4.89
CA ALA A 51 12.45 -6.69 4.38
C ALA A 51 13.23 -6.31 3.11
N THR A 52 12.59 -5.58 2.20
CA THR A 52 13.20 -5.09 0.95
C THR A 52 14.37 -4.15 1.25
N VAL A 53 14.18 -3.17 2.15
CA VAL A 53 15.27 -2.30 2.64
C VAL A 53 16.40 -3.14 3.24
N GLY A 54 16.08 -4.14 4.06
CA GLY A 54 17.07 -5.05 4.63
C GLY A 54 17.89 -5.81 3.57
N TYR A 55 17.26 -6.20 2.45
CA TYR A 55 17.96 -6.82 1.31
C TYR A 55 18.86 -5.82 0.58
N LEU A 56 18.37 -4.60 0.29
CA LEU A 56 19.17 -3.57 -0.38
C LEU A 56 20.41 -3.23 0.46
N VAL A 57 20.24 -3.01 1.76
CA VAL A 57 21.34 -2.70 2.68
C VAL A 57 22.34 -3.85 2.73
N GLN A 58 21.89 -5.11 2.85
CA GLN A 58 22.80 -6.25 2.82
C GLN A 58 23.58 -6.35 1.50
N HIS A 59 22.91 -6.08 0.38
CA HIS A 59 23.53 -6.10 -0.94
C HIS A 59 24.64 -5.04 -1.05
N GLN A 60 24.41 -3.84 -0.54
CA GLN A 60 25.43 -2.77 -0.49
C GLN A 60 26.63 -3.17 0.39
N ILE A 61 26.39 -3.71 1.59
CA ILE A 61 27.47 -4.17 2.49
C ILE A 61 28.30 -5.28 1.84
N THR A 62 27.65 -6.26 1.21
CA THR A 62 28.32 -7.42 0.62
C THR A 62 29.11 -7.03 -0.64
N THR A 63 28.55 -6.15 -1.48
CA THR A 63 29.12 -5.82 -2.79
C THR A 63 30.18 -4.72 -2.70
N GLN A 64 30.00 -3.73 -1.81
CA GLN A 64 30.94 -2.62 -1.65
C GLN A 64 31.87 -2.77 -0.43
N GLN A 65 31.73 -3.82 0.39
CA GLN A 65 32.43 -3.99 1.68
C GLN A 65 32.32 -2.77 2.62
N VAL A 66 31.24 -1.99 2.47
CA VAL A 66 30.99 -0.80 3.28
C VAL A 66 30.32 -1.26 4.57
N GLU A 67 30.93 -0.91 5.71
CA GLU A 67 30.36 -1.12 7.04
C GLU A 67 29.01 -0.40 7.15
N LEU A 68 28.04 -1.00 7.87
CA LEU A 68 26.71 -0.39 8.11
C LEU A 68 26.79 1.06 8.60
N HIS A 69 27.81 1.33 9.42
CA HIS A 69 28.11 2.64 9.98
C HIS A 69 28.42 3.69 8.88
N GLU A 70 29.16 3.31 7.85
CA GLU A 70 29.57 4.23 6.78
C GLU A 70 28.43 4.49 5.78
N LEU A 71 27.55 3.50 5.53
CA LEU A 71 26.31 3.70 4.77
C LEU A 71 25.38 4.68 5.49
N LEU A 72 25.18 4.51 6.80
CA LEU A 72 24.35 5.41 7.60
C LEU A 72 24.96 6.82 7.68
N ALA A 73 26.28 6.96 7.80
CA ALA A 73 26.97 8.25 7.81
C ALA A 73 26.86 9.01 6.48
N ARG A 74 26.75 8.29 5.34
CA ARG A 74 26.51 8.90 4.02
C ARG A 74 25.06 9.34 3.81
N LEU A 75 24.10 8.59 4.35
CA LEU A 75 22.66 8.89 4.25
C LEU A 75 22.20 9.96 5.25
N LEU A 76 22.85 10.05 6.40
CA LEU A 76 22.63 11.05 7.44
C LEU A 76 23.92 11.85 7.60
N PRO A 77 24.20 12.85 6.75
CA PRO A 77 25.33 13.74 6.96
C PRO A 77 25.12 14.39 8.33
N SER A 78 26.07 14.13 9.23
CA SER A 78 26.09 14.64 10.59
C SER A 78 25.74 16.12 10.57
N THR A 79 24.53 16.50 10.99
CA THR A 79 24.19 17.89 11.22
C THR A 79 25.24 18.43 12.19
N GLU A 80 25.98 19.46 11.77
CA GLU A 80 27.10 20.08 12.50
C GLU A 80 26.75 20.65 13.89
N GLY A 81 25.53 20.43 14.40
CA GLY A 81 25.10 20.79 15.74
C GLY A 81 24.70 19.55 16.51
N GLY A 82 25.64 19.00 17.28
CA GLY A 82 25.50 17.71 17.96
C GLY A 82 24.27 17.60 18.87
N VAL A 83 23.45 16.56 18.64
CA VAL A 83 22.63 15.76 19.58
C VAL A 83 22.03 14.59 18.76
N PRO A 84 22.05 13.30 19.20
CA PRO A 84 23.08 12.55 19.93
C PRO A 84 23.38 11.17 19.26
N ASP A 85 24.58 10.62 19.47
CA ASP A 85 24.96 9.25 19.03
C ASP A 85 23.93 8.15 19.35
N LYS A 86 23.08 8.36 20.37
CA LYS A 86 22.01 7.44 20.76
C LYS A 86 20.92 7.26 19.71
N ALA A 87 20.51 8.32 19.01
CA ALA A 87 19.49 8.22 17.96
C ALA A 87 20.03 7.46 16.75
N PHE A 88 21.29 7.74 16.39
CA PHE A 88 22.00 7.03 15.33
C PHE A 88 22.19 5.54 15.69
N THR A 89 22.66 5.24 16.90
CA THR A 89 22.81 3.85 17.40
C THR A 89 21.47 3.11 17.45
N GLN A 90 20.37 3.81 17.76
CA GLN A 90 19.03 3.22 17.76
C GLN A 90 18.54 2.90 16.34
N VAL A 91 18.78 3.79 15.37
CA VAL A 91 18.48 3.54 13.96
C VAL A 91 19.36 2.40 13.42
N GLU A 92 20.64 2.39 13.75
CA GLU A 92 21.59 1.34 13.35
C GLU A 92 21.16 -0.03 13.91
N SER A 93 20.84 -0.11 15.20
CA SER A 93 20.38 -1.35 15.83
C SER A 93 19.03 -1.83 15.28
N ALA A 94 18.11 -0.90 14.99
CA ALA A 94 16.84 -1.22 14.34
C ALA A 94 17.06 -1.75 12.92
N LEU A 95 17.89 -1.08 12.12
CA LEU A 95 18.21 -1.51 10.76
C LEU A 95 18.94 -2.86 10.75
N ALA A 96 19.90 -3.07 11.64
CA ALA A 96 20.58 -4.35 11.81
C ALA A 96 19.60 -5.46 12.22
N SER A 97 18.58 -5.16 13.03
CA SER A 97 17.53 -6.12 13.38
C SER A 97 16.66 -6.49 12.17
N VAL A 98 16.32 -5.51 11.33
CA VAL A 98 15.57 -5.69 10.09
C VAL A 98 16.38 -6.53 9.09
N VAL A 99 17.67 -6.23 8.90
CA VAL A 99 18.58 -7.03 8.04
C VAL A 99 18.67 -8.47 8.54
N ARG A 100 18.81 -8.70 9.84
CA ARG A 100 18.85 -10.07 10.40
C ARG A 100 17.53 -10.82 10.20
N GLN A 101 16.39 -10.15 10.37
CA GLN A 101 15.07 -10.76 10.30
C GLN A 101 14.42 -10.74 8.91
N ARG A 102 15.07 -10.17 7.89
CA ARG A 102 14.53 -10.00 6.52
C ARG A 102 13.90 -11.26 5.92
N VAL A 103 14.52 -12.43 6.13
CA VAL A 103 14.01 -13.72 5.61
C VAL A 103 12.69 -14.07 6.29
N ARG A 104 12.60 -13.90 7.61
CA ARG A 104 11.38 -14.15 8.38
C ARG A 104 10.29 -13.11 8.06
N LEU A 105 10.66 -11.84 7.93
CA LEU A 105 9.75 -10.77 7.52
C LEU A 105 9.16 -11.03 6.13
N THR A 106 9.98 -11.52 5.18
CA THR A 106 9.51 -11.88 3.83
C THR A 106 8.65 -13.13 3.87
N ALA A 107 9.09 -14.18 4.57
CA ALA A 107 8.40 -15.47 4.64
C ALA A 107 7.00 -15.36 5.25
N VAL A 108 6.80 -14.46 6.22
CA VAL A 108 5.50 -14.21 6.87
C VAL A 108 4.75 -13.07 6.19
N GLY A 109 5.45 -11.99 5.83
CA GLY A 109 4.88 -10.80 5.23
C GLY A 109 4.31 -11.06 3.84
N LEU A 110 4.96 -11.89 3.02
CA LEU A 110 4.51 -12.14 1.64
C LEU A 110 3.18 -12.88 1.58
N PRO A 111 2.97 -14.03 2.25
CA PRO A 111 1.67 -14.69 2.27
C PRO A 111 0.57 -13.83 2.87
N LEU A 112 0.85 -13.11 3.96
CA LEU A 112 -0.12 -12.21 4.58
C LEU A 112 -0.49 -11.05 3.65
N PHE A 113 0.50 -10.45 3.00
CA PHE A 113 0.27 -9.36 2.05
C PHE A 113 -0.61 -9.83 0.89
N LEU A 114 -0.29 -10.98 0.28
CA LEU A 114 -1.10 -11.53 -0.79
C LEU A 114 -2.53 -11.81 -0.34
N TRP A 115 -2.72 -12.35 0.86
CA TRP A 115 -4.04 -12.63 1.42
C TRP A 115 -4.86 -11.35 1.64
N PHE A 116 -4.30 -10.37 2.36
CA PHE A 116 -5.00 -9.12 2.68
C PHE A 116 -5.21 -8.25 1.45
N SER A 117 -4.24 -8.19 0.55
CA SER A 117 -4.36 -7.44 -0.70
C SER A 117 -5.42 -8.05 -1.63
N THR A 118 -5.49 -9.39 -1.73
CA THR A 118 -6.57 -10.04 -2.49
C THR A 118 -7.95 -9.73 -1.90
N ARG A 119 -8.05 -9.67 -0.56
CA ARG A 119 -9.29 -9.26 0.11
C ARG A 119 -9.65 -7.81 -0.19
N LEU A 120 -8.68 -6.89 -0.14
CA LEU A 120 -8.87 -5.46 -0.47
C LEU A 120 -9.37 -5.28 -1.90
N PHE A 121 -8.75 -5.93 -2.89
CA PHE A 121 -9.20 -5.85 -4.28
C PHE A 121 -10.59 -6.48 -4.49
N GLY A 122 -10.89 -7.56 -3.79
CA GLY A 122 -12.24 -8.14 -3.79
C GLY A 122 -13.30 -7.20 -3.21
N GLY A 123 -12.98 -6.50 -2.11
CA GLY A 123 -13.83 -5.45 -1.55
C GLY A 123 -13.99 -4.24 -2.48
N LEU A 124 -12.91 -3.86 -3.17
CA LEU A 124 -12.93 -2.76 -4.13
C LEU A 124 -13.82 -3.11 -5.32
N ARG A 125 -13.71 -4.33 -5.84
CA ARG A 125 -14.58 -4.83 -6.92
C ARG A 125 -16.04 -4.84 -6.48
N ALA A 126 -16.34 -5.33 -5.29
CA ALA A 126 -17.71 -5.31 -4.76
C ALA A 126 -18.25 -3.87 -4.65
N ALA A 127 -17.44 -2.93 -4.15
CA ALA A 127 -17.83 -1.54 -4.04
C ALA A 127 -18.04 -0.87 -5.40
N LEU A 128 -17.18 -1.17 -6.38
CA LEU A 128 -17.34 -0.66 -7.75
C LEU A 128 -18.59 -1.23 -8.43
N ASN A 129 -18.87 -2.52 -8.25
CA ASN A 129 -20.08 -3.14 -8.81
C ASN A 129 -21.35 -2.51 -8.22
N GLU A 130 -21.37 -2.20 -6.92
CA GLU A 130 -22.48 -1.49 -6.27
C GLU A 130 -22.65 -0.08 -6.86
N VAL A 131 -21.57 0.70 -6.93
CA VAL A 131 -21.61 2.10 -7.43
C VAL A 131 -22.00 2.19 -8.91
N PHE A 132 -21.61 1.19 -9.71
CA PHE A 132 -21.94 1.12 -11.14
C PHE A 132 -23.19 0.29 -11.44
N ASP A 133 -23.96 -0.14 -10.42
CA ASP A 133 -25.16 -0.97 -10.55
C ASP A 133 -24.96 -2.14 -11.54
N THR A 134 -23.82 -2.81 -11.41
CA THR A 134 -23.36 -3.85 -12.34
C THR A 134 -23.35 -5.21 -11.67
N ASP A 135 -24.13 -6.13 -12.21
CA ASP A 135 -24.13 -7.53 -11.77
C ASP A 135 -22.80 -8.23 -12.07
N GLU A 136 -22.22 -8.87 -11.05
CA GLU A 136 -21.04 -9.71 -11.22
C GLU A 136 -21.43 -11.00 -11.97
N ARG A 137 -21.16 -11.02 -13.29
CA ARG A 137 -21.43 -12.19 -14.14
C ARG A 137 -20.37 -13.28 -14.04
N ARG A 138 -19.22 -13.01 -13.38
CA ARG A 138 -18.09 -13.92 -13.31
C ARG A 138 -18.28 -14.90 -12.15
N SER A 139 -17.83 -16.14 -12.35
CA SER A 139 -17.83 -17.12 -11.27
C SER A 139 -16.88 -16.70 -10.15
N TRP A 140 -17.23 -17.02 -8.90
CA TRP A 140 -16.43 -16.71 -7.70
C TRP A 140 -14.92 -16.99 -7.84
N PRO A 141 -14.46 -18.13 -8.40
CA PRO A 141 -13.02 -18.38 -8.55
C PRO A 141 -12.36 -17.48 -9.61
N VAL A 142 -13.06 -17.15 -10.70
CA VAL A 142 -12.54 -16.24 -11.74
C VAL A 142 -12.39 -14.83 -11.18
N ALA A 143 -13.36 -14.40 -10.37
CA ALA A 143 -13.32 -13.10 -9.70
C ALA A 143 -12.12 -13.00 -8.74
N LYS A 144 -11.87 -14.04 -7.92
CA LYS A 144 -10.69 -14.09 -7.04
C LYS A 144 -9.36 -14.13 -7.78
N LEU A 145 -9.31 -14.84 -8.92
CA LEU A 145 -8.09 -14.90 -9.73
C LEU A 145 -7.79 -13.55 -10.38
N LEU A 146 -8.82 -12.79 -10.77
CA LEU A 146 -8.67 -11.41 -11.21
C LEU A 146 -8.15 -10.52 -10.09
N ASP A 147 -8.74 -10.62 -8.89
CA ASP A 147 -8.29 -9.84 -7.73
C ASP A 147 -6.80 -10.11 -7.45
N LEU A 148 -6.38 -11.38 -7.49
CA LEU A 148 -4.97 -11.78 -7.35
C LEU A 148 -4.10 -11.25 -8.50
N ALA A 149 -4.58 -11.30 -9.75
CA ALA A 149 -3.86 -10.76 -10.90
C ALA A 149 -3.66 -9.24 -10.77
N MET A 150 -4.62 -8.51 -10.23
CA MET A 150 -4.50 -7.08 -9.94
C MET A 150 -3.48 -6.79 -8.84
N VAL A 151 -3.44 -7.61 -7.79
CA VAL A 151 -2.40 -7.54 -6.74
C VAL A 151 -1.02 -7.73 -7.35
N LEU A 152 -0.84 -8.80 -8.14
CA LEU A 152 0.43 -9.11 -8.77
C LEU A 152 0.85 -8.04 -9.79
N GLY A 153 -0.08 -7.55 -10.60
CA GLY A 153 0.16 -6.47 -11.56
C GLY A 153 0.57 -5.17 -10.89
N THR A 154 -0.15 -4.77 -9.83
CA THR A 154 0.19 -3.57 -9.04
C THR A 154 1.56 -3.73 -8.35
N GLY A 155 1.82 -4.89 -7.77
CA GLY A 155 3.12 -5.20 -7.18
C GLY A 155 4.26 -5.15 -8.20
N ALA A 156 4.06 -5.71 -9.39
CA ALA A 156 5.02 -5.65 -10.48
C ALA A 156 5.29 -4.21 -10.94
N LEU A 157 4.25 -3.39 -11.09
CA LEU A 157 4.39 -1.97 -11.43
C LEU A 157 5.16 -1.19 -10.36
N LEU A 158 4.91 -1.46 -9.08
CA LEU A 158 5.67 -0.85 -7.98
C LEU A 158 7.15 -1.21 -8.05
N VAL A 159 7.47 -2.49 -8.27
CA VAL A 159 8.87 -2.95 -8.41
C VAL A 159 9.53 -2.32 -9.64
N LEU A 160 8.85 -2.31 -10.78
CA LEU A 160 9.37 -1.67 -12.00
C LEU A 160 9.59 -0.18 -11.80
N GLY A 161 8.65 0.53 -11.16
CA GLY A 161 8.79 1.94 -10.84
C GLY A 161 9.98 2.22 -9.92
N ALA A 162 10.21 1.37 -8.91
CA ALA A 162 11.37 1.46 -8.04
C ALA A 162 12.68 1.21 -8.79
N LEU A 163 12.72 0.22 -9.68
CA LEU A 163 13.90 -0.09 -10.51
C LEU A 163 14.26 1.08 -11.44
N VAL A 164 13.26 1.69 -12.08
CA VAL A 164 13.46 2.90 -12.89
C VAL A 164 13.99 4.04 -12.03
N ALA A 165 13.38 4.29 -10.86
CA ALA A 165 13.84 5.34 -9.95
C ALA A 165 15.30 5.13 -9.48
N THR A 166 15.72 3.89 -9.25
CA THR A 166 17.11 3.57 -8.90
C THR A 166 18.08 3.64 -10.08
N TRP A 167 17.59 3.56 -11.32
CA TRP A 167 18.42 3.69 -12.51
C TRP A 167 18.71 5.15 -12.86
N GLU A 168 17.75 6.04 -12.58
CA GLU A 168 17.85 7.48 -12.81
C GLU A 168 18.59 8.24 -11.69
N ALA A 169 18.89 7.58 -10.55
CA ALA A 169 19.55 8.16 -9.37
C ALA A 169 21.04 7.78 -9.30
#